data_AF-A0A9W5TCJ3-F1
#
_entry.id   AF-A0A9W5TCJ3-F1
#
_cell.length_a   1.000
_cell.length_b   1.000
_cell.length_c   1.000
_cell.angle_alpha   90.00
_cell.angle_beta   90.00
_cell.angle_gamma   90.00
#
_symmetry.space_group_name_H-M   'P 1'
#
loop_
_entity.id
_entity.type
_entity.pdbx_description
1 polymer ?
#
loop_
_entity_poly.entity_id
_entity_poly.type
_entity_poly.pdbx_seq_one_letter_code
_entity_poly.pdbx_strand_id
1 'polypeptide(L)'
;MFFRSLEHILKYRKCNFYLHCFGSCQSVAWPPRARSFTTGATSSVASCSASSREIVVLEDGRLRGVHYNKVYGSDENSPDGLFTPHPFNRRFAYSKRPLFPIEPRNLRIYGLRRHKKRGRGKKSSARGYRFKRQKHRGSKANSRTFEGGQTPLFKRLPKWPEAWLSRQRKTLDPLNLSKLRYFIERGRLDTRFPITQRHLYDSKCVKVKRGVQLFNVNDYPFPYKIHIEVAGSDQSSIDAIKRVGGSVTIVYYDRVNLRAHLKPYKFEVLPRTARPSIDMVHYLEKMRARGCNVVYIKPMWLLKEEQAIAAEMAELEAETLTSSELDPDESATEREQRLVKLYRERLLRFGRPYE
;
A
#
# COMPACT_ATOMS: atom_id res chain seq x y z
N MET A 1 -43.50 3.80 -0.30
CA MET A 1 -43.03 3.98 -1.68
C MET A 1 -41.84 4.93 -1.63
N PHE A 2 -40.60 4.47 -1.48
CA PHE A 2 -39.68 4.20 -2.59
C PHE A 2 -38.54 3.30 -2.06
N PHE A 3 -38.81 2.01 -1.93
CA PHE A 3 -37.79 0.96 -1.87
C PHE A 3 -37.82 0.30 -3.24
N ARG A 4 -36.90 0.67 -4.13
CA ARG A 4 -36.52 -0.04 -5.38
C ARG A 4 -35.58 0.83 -6.20
N SER A 5 -34.29 0.49 -6.20
CA SER A 5 -33.36 0.62 -7.34
C SER A 5 -31.90 0.60 -6.87
N LEU A 6 -31.43 -0.55 -6.39
CA LEU A 6 -29.99 -0.78 -6.17
C LEU A 6 -29.48 -2.03 -6.89
N GLU A 7 -30.19 -2.52 -7.91
CA GLU A 7 -29.79 -3.71 -8.69
C GLU A 7 -29.10 -3.42 -10.03
N HIS A 8 -28.81 -2.17 -10.38
CA HIS A 8 -28.35 -1.82 -11.74
C HIS A 8 -26.88 -1.36 -11.88
N ILE A 9 -26.03 -1.53 -10.87
CA ILE A 9 -24.63 -1.00 -10.88
C ILE A 9 -23.55 -2.11 -10.83
N LEU A 10 -23.86 -3.35 -11.20
CA LEU A 10 -22.89 -4.47 -11.13
C LEU A 10 -22.73 -5.33 -12.40
N LYS A 11 -22.87 -4.78 -13.61
CA LYS A 11 -22.65 -5.60 -14.84
C LYS A 11 -21.68 -5.09 -15.91
N TYR A 12 -20.95 -4.00 -15.69
CA TYR A 12 -19.94 -3.54 -16.65
C TYR A 12 -18.58 -3.20 -16.01
N ARG A 13 -17.86 -4.23 -15.58
CA ARG A 13 -16.39 -4.21 -15.44
C ARG A 13 -15.79 -5.61 -15.67
N LYS A 14 -15.79 -6.08 -16.92
CA LYS A 14 -14.84 -7.10 -17.37
C LYS A 14 -13.81 -6.43 -18.26
N CYS A 15 -12.67 -6.07 -17.68
CA CYS A 15 -11.44 -5.76 -18.40
C CYS A 15 -10.26 -6.30 -17.59
N ASN A 16 -9.71 -7.41 -18.10
CA ASN A 16 -8.32 -7.83 -18.10
C ASN A 16 -7.43 -7.42 -16.92
N PHE A 17 -7.25 -8.36 -15.99
CA PHE A 17 -6.02 -8.48 -15.21
C PHE A 17 -5.32 -9.79 -15.60
N TYR A 18 -4.25 -9.65 -16.38
CA TYR A 18 -3.23 -10.69 -16.54
C TYR A 18 -2.41 -10.74 -15.25
N LEU A 19 -2.51 -11.85 -14.51
CA LEU A 19 -1.57 -12.22 -13.46
C LEU A 19 -0.71 -13.37 -13.99
N HIS A 20 0.59 -13.11 -14.08
CA HIS A 20 1.62 -14.11 -14.29
C HIS A 20 1.66 -15.04 -13.06
N CYS A 21 1.20 -16.28 -13.23
CA CYS A 21 1.58 -17.40 -12.35
C CYS A 21 2.83 -18.07 -12.91
N PHE A 22 3.81 -18.24 -12.02
CA PHE A 22 5.00 -19.04 -12.22
C PHE A 22 4.65 -20.53 -12.23
N GLY A 23 5.11 -21.22 -13.27
CA GLY A 23 5.78 -22.53 -13.23
C GLY A 23 5.15 -23.68 -12.47
N SER A 24 4.51 -24.58 -13.22
CA SER A 24 4.55 -26.03 -12.95
C SER A 24 4.27 -26.79 -14.26
N CYS A 25 5.32 -27.18 -14.97
CA CYS A 25 5.21 -28.10 -16.10
C CYS A 25 5.91 -29.41 -15.73
N GLN A 26 5.16 -30.48 -15.95
CA GLN A 26 5.40 -31.84 -15.50
C GLN A 26 6.66 -32.43 -16.16
N SER A 27 7.47 -33.08 -15.33
CA SER A 27 8.49 -34.05 -15.73
C SER A 27 7.81 -35.40 -15.97
N VAL A 28 7.86 -35.91 -17.20
CA VAL A 28 7.61 -37.33 -17.49
C VAL A 28 8.92 -37.95 -17.92
N ALA A 29 9.45 -38.79 -17.02
CA ALA A 29 10.60 -39.64 -17.24
C ALA A 29 10.22 -40.86 -18.11
N TRP A 30 11.15 -41.34 -18.93
CA TRP A 30 11.11 -42.67 -19.53
C TRP A 30 12.39 -43.45 -19.15
N PRO A 31 12.30 -44.76 -18.89
CA PRO A 31 13.34 -45.58 -18.25
C PRO A 31 14.36 -46.15 -19.26
N PRO A 32 15.51 -46.68 -18.78
CA PRO A 32 16.54 -47.25 -19.65
C PRO A 32 16.19 -48.71 -20.02
N ARG A 33 16.51 -49.11 -21.25
CA ARG A 33 16.62 -50.54 -21.62
C ARG A 33 17.83 -50.77 -22.49
N ALA A 34 18.83 -51.41 -21.89
CA ALA A 34 19.87 -52.14 -22.58
C ALA A 34 19.27 -53.35 -23.29
N ARG A 35 19.80 -53.69 -24.47
CA ARG A 35 19.95 -55.09 -24.90
C ARG A 35 21.07 -55.24 -25.93
N SER A 36 21.91 -56.20 -25.58
CA SER A 36 22.94 -56.91 -26.32
C SER A 36 22.59 -57.26 -27.77
N PHE A 37 23.56 -57.13 -28.65
CA PHE A 37 23.58 -57.70 -30.00
C PHE A 37 24.25 -59.08 -29.97
N THR A 38 23.60 -60.09 -30.56
CA THR A 38 24.19 -61.37 -30.93
C THR A 38 24.01 -61.60 -32.43
N THR A 39 25.16 -61.70 -33.11
CA THR A 39 25.54 -62.53 -34.28
C THR A 39 24.51 -62.90 -35.35
N GLY A 40 24.85 -62.59 -36.61
CA GLY A 40 24.35 -63.27 -37.81
C GLY A 40 24.83 -62.59 -39.10
N ALA A 41 25.75 -63.24 -39.81
CA ALA A 41 26.32 -62.87 -41.12
C ALA A 41 25.23 -62.72 -42.22
N THR A 42 25.38 -62.04 -43.36
CA THR A 42 26.44 -61.92 -44.39
C THR A 42 26.16 -60.62 -45.18
N SER A 43 27.12 -59.82 -45.68
CA SER A 43 27.81 -60.05 -46.96
C SER A 43 28.53 -58.76 -47.41
N SER A 44 29.61 -58.95 -48.17
CA SER A 44 30.35 -57.99 -49.01
C SER A 44 31.38 -57.06 -48.32
N VAL A 45 32.61 -57.25 -48.80
CA VAL A 45 33.88 -56.66 -48.37
C VAL A 45 34.06 -55.30 -49.04
N ALA A 46 34.41 -54.28 -48.25
CA ALA A 46 35.23 -53.16 -48.68
C ALA A 46 36.08 -52.70 -47.49
N SER A 47 37.29 -53.22 -47.40
CA SER A 47 38.29 -52.83 -46.42
C SER A 47 38.85 -51.44 -46.76
N CYS A 48 38.42 -50.41 -46.01
CA CYS A 48 39.10 -49.12 -45.93
C CYS A 48 39.55 -48.90 -44.49
N SER A 49 40.85 -49.06 -44.24
CA SER A 49 41.51 -48.76 -42.97
C SER A 49 41.55 -47.25 -42.73
N ALA A 50 40.53 -46.70 -42.07
CA ALA A 50 40.57 -45.33 -41.56
C ALA A 50 41.06 -45.37 -40.11
N SER A 51 42.28 -44.89 -39.86
CA SER A 51 42.79 -44.68 -38.50
C SER A 51 41.85 -43.71 -37.76
N SER A 52 41.17 -44.17 -36.72
CA SER A 52 40.37 -43.31 -35.84
C SER A 52 41.29 -42.30 -35.15
N ARG A 53 41.28 -41.04 -35.61
CA ARG A 53 42.05 -39.96 -34.98
C ARG A 53 41.35 -39.56 -33.67
N GLU A 54 42.02 -39.76 -32.54
CA GLU A 54 41.48 -39.49 -31.22
C GLU A 54 41.32 -37.98 -30.96
N ILE A 55 40.10 -37.55 -30.60
CA ILE A 55 39.71 -36.14 -30.43
C ILE A 55 40.11 -35.61 -29.03
N VAL A 56 40.56 -36.49 -28.13
CA VAL A 56 40.85 -36.20 -26.73
C VAL A 56 42.17 -36.86 -26.35
N VAL A 57 43.08 -36.11 -25.73
CA VAL A 57 44.39 -36.58 -25.30
C VAL A 57 44.54 -36.36 -23.79
N LEU A 58 45.23 -37.27 -23.13
CA LEU A 58 45.43 -37.27 -21.69
C LEU A 58 46.79 -36.65 -21.36
N GLU A 59 46.79 -35.37 -21.00
CA GLU A 59 48.00 -34.61 -20.61
C GLU A 59 47.90 -34.29 -19.11
N ASP A 60 48.96 -34.58 -18.36
CA ASP A 60 49.07 -34.35 -16.90
C ASP A 60 47.90 -34.93 -16.08
N GLY A 61 47.45 -36.13 -16.44
CA GLY A 61 46.39 -36.85 -15.72
C GLY A 61 44.98 -36.27 -15.87
N ARG A 62 44.77 -35.31 -16.79
CA ARG A 62 43.44 -34.74 -17.11
C ARG A 62 43.14 -34.87 -18.61
N LEU A 63 41.94 -35.33 -18.94
CA LEU A 63 41.47 -35.41 -20.32
C LEU A 63 41.28 -33.99 -20.89
N ARG A 64 42.07 -33.64 -21.91
CA ARG A 64 41.96 -32.37 -22.63
C ARG A 64 41.57 -32.61 -24.09
N GLY A 65 40.63 -31.82 -24.59
CA GLY A 65 40.27 -31.86 -26.00
C GLY A 65 41.37 -31.27 -26.87
N VAL A 66 41.73 -31.96 -27.95
CA VAL A 66 42.75 -31.47 -28.90
C VAL A 66 42.18 -30.28 -29.67
N HIS A 67 42.94 -29.20 -29.81
CA HIS A 67 42.51 -28.00 -30.51
C HIS A 67 42.15 -28.33 -31.97
N TYR A 68 41.02 -27.80 -32.47
CA TYR A 68 40.48 -28.13 -33.80
C TYR A 68 41.51 -28.04 -34.94
N ASN A 69 42.41 -27.04 -34.89
CA ASN A 69 43.49 -26.87 -35.88
C ASN A 69 44.51 -28.01 -35.91
N LYS A 70 44.72 -28.73 -34.80
CA LYS A 70 45.59 -29.92 -34.76
C LYS A 70 44.89 -31.18 -35.28
N VAL A 71 43.55 -31.21 -35.24
CA VAL A 71 42.76 -32.38 -35.69
C VAL A 71 42.33 -32.25 -37.16
N TYR A 72 42.08 -31.03 -37.63
CA TYR A 72 41.50 -30.73 -38.93
C TYR A 72 42.19 -29.60 -39.71
N GLY A 73 43.32 -29.07 -39.22
CA GLY A 73 44.11 -28.12 -40.00
C GLY A 73 44.79 -28.82 -41.17
N SER A 74 44.59 -28.32 -42.39
CA SER A 74 45.43 -28.69 -43.53
C SER A 74 46.86 -28.21 -43.31
N ASP A 75 47.84 -28.96 -43.85
CA ASP A 75 49.27 -28.68 -43.79
C ASP A 75 49.62 -27.20 -43.97
N GLU A 76 50.71 -26.77 -43.33
CA GLU A 76 51.15 -25.36 -43.19
C GLU A 76 51.34 -24.58 -44.51
N ASN A 77 51.16 -25.21 -45.67
CA ASN A 77 51.35 -24.63 -47.01
C ASN A 77 50.05 -24.43 -47.83
N SER A 78 48.86 -24.54 -47.24
CA SER A 78 47.60 -24.22 -47.93
C SER A 78 47.28 -22.71 -47.88
N PRO A 79 46.88 -22.05 -48.99
CA PRO A 79 46.68 -20.59 -49.04
C PRO A 79 45.42 -20.11 -48.31
N ASP A 80 44.52 -21.03 -47.93
CA ASP A 80 43.32 -20.75 -47.15
C ASP A 80 43.63 -20.93 -45.66
N GLY A 81 44.05 -19.83 -45.02
CA GLY A 81 44.56 -19.81 -43.65
C GLY A 81 43.59 -20.32 -42.57
N LEU A 82 44.19 -20.67 -41.43
CA LEU A 82 43.57 -21.05 -40.14
C LEU A 82 42.16 -20.48 -39.96
N PHE A 83 41.18 -21.36 -39.72
CA PHE A 83 39.79 -20.97 -39.46
C PHE A 83 39.70 -19.93 -38.32
N THR A 84 39.58 -18.65 -38.67
CA THR A 84 39.27 -17.58 -37.73
C THR A 84 37.77 -17.54 -37.51
N PRO A 85 37.26 -17.83 -36.30
CA PRO A 85 35.82 -17.76 -36.06
C PRO A 85 35.33 -16.31 -36.21
N HIS A 86 34.25 -16.14 -36.98
CA HIS A 86 33.65 -14.83 -37.23
C HIS A 86 33.24 -14.15 -35.91
N PRO A 87 33.45 -12.82 -35.74
CA PRO A 87 33.05 -12.07 -34.55
C PRO A 87 31.53 -12.04 -34.26
N PHE A 88 30.70 -12.65 -35.11
CA PHE A 88 29.25 -12.79 -34.93
C PHE A 88 28.82 -14.24 -34.68
N ASN A 89 29.77 -15.15 -34.38
CA ASN A 89 29.45 -16.51 -34.00
C ASN A 89 28.65 -16.52 -32.67
N ARG A 90 27.47 -17.17 -32.67
CA ARG A 90 26.51 -17.18 -31.56
C ARG A 90 27.09 -17.64 -30.21
N ARG A 91 28.20 -18.40 -30.20
CA ARG A 91 28.95 -18.77 -28.98
C ARG A 91 29.49 -17.56 -28.20
N PHE A 92 29.83 -16.45 -28.86
CA PHE A 92 30.30 -15.22 -28.18
C PHE A 92 29.16 -14.43 -27.50
N ALA A 93 27.91 -14.64 -27.91
CA ALA A 93 26.75 -13.91 -27.39
C ALA A 93 26.38 -14.29 -25.93
N TYR A 94 26.92 -15.39 -25.39
CA TYR A 94 26.65 -15.86 -24.03
C TYR A 94 27.77 -15.56 -23.02
N SER A 95 28.79 -14.80 -23.40
CA SER A 95 29.81 -14.37 -22.45
C SER A 95 29.27 -13.25 -21.54
N LYS A 96 29.46 -13.37 -20.22
CA LYS A 96 29.09 -12.32 -19.24
C LYS A 96 29.96 -11.06 -19.37
N ARG A 97 31.03 -11.13 -20.17
CA ARG A 97 31.92 -10.00 -20.47
C ARG A 97 31.38 -9.29 -21.71
N PRO A 98 31.14 -7.97 -21.65
CA PRO A 98 30.65 -7.25 -22.81
C PRO A 98 31.70 -7.33 -23.93
N LEU A 99 31.24 -7.57 -25.16
CA LEU A 99 32.09 -7.62 -26.35
C LEU A 99 32.86 -6.30 -26.55
N PHE A 100 32.26 -5.19 -26.10
CA PHE A 100 32.89 -3.87 -26.10
C PHE A 100 33.25 -3.46 -24.68
N PRO A 101 34.39 -2.77 -24.47
CA PRO A 101 34.70 -2.16 -23.18
C PRO A 101 33.59 -1.18 -22.77
N ILE A 102 33.27 -1.14 -21.47
CA ILE A 102 32.28 -0.22 -20.90
C ILE A 102 32.89 1.18 -20.87
N GLU A 103 32.83 1.84 -22.01
CA GLU A 103 33.29 3.21 -22.21
C GLU A 103 32.12 4.12 -22.57
N PRO A 104 32.18 5.43 -22.27
CA PRO A 104 31.12 6.38 -22.60
C PRO A 104 30.68 6.35 -24.06
N ARG A 105 31.61 6.04 -24.98
CA ARG A 105 31.36 5.90 -26.42
C ARG A 105 30.40 4.75 -26.77
N ASN A 106 30.44 3.68 -25.98
CA ASN A 106 29.68 2.45 -26.23
C ASN A 106 28.35 2.41 -25.47
N LEU A 107 28.07 3.41 -24.62
CA LEU A 107 26.81 3.55 -23.93
C LEU A 107 25.70 3.96 -24.91
N ARG A 108 24.69 3.10 -25.07
CA ARG A 108 23.52 3.38 -25.90
C ARG A 108 22.27 3.50 -25.04
N ILE A 109 21.49 4.55 -25.28
CA ILE A 109 20.23 4.83 -24.57
C ILE A 109 19.06 4.45 -25.50
N TYR A 110 18.80 3.16 -25.62
CA TYR A 110 17.68 2.67 -26.43
C TYR A 110 16.34 2.98 -25.75
N GLY A 111 15.36 3.48 -26.52
CA GLY A 111 13.97 3.68 -26.07
C GLY A 111 13.72 4.85 -25.12
N LEU A 112 14.74 5.37 -24.43
CA LEU A 112 14.59 6.49 -23.47
C LEU A 112 14.42 7.84 -24.18
N ARG A 113 15.09 8.06 -25.33
CA ARG A 113 14.97 9.30 -26.11
C ARG A 113 14.00 9.11 -27.27
N ARG A 114 12.86 9.79 -27.21
CA ARG A 114 11.92 9.88 -28.35
C ARG A 114 12.52 10.74 -29.46
N HIS A 115 12.46 10.27 -30.70
CA HIS A 115 12.95 11.02 -31.85
C HIS A 115 12.15 12.31 -32.06
N LYS A 116 12.83 13.46 -32.18
CA LYS A 116 12.18 14.77 -32.39
C LYS A 116 11.64 14.85 -33.81
N LYS A 117 10.31 14.89 -33.98
CA LYS A 117 9.66 15.17 -35.27
C LYS A 117 9.73 16.67 -35.55
N ARG A 118 10.48 17.08 -36.59
CA ARG A 118 10.81 18.49 -36.88
C ARG A 118 9.88 19.17 -37.89
N GLY A 119 8.86 18.47 -38.39
CA GLY A 119 7.96 19.03 -39.42
C GLY A 119 8.67 19.31 -40.76
N ARG A 120 9.68 18.49 -41.08
CA ARG A 120 10.48 18.54 -42.31
C ARG A 120 10.33 17.22 -43.07
N GLY A 121 10.35 17.27 -44.41
CA GLY A 121 10.22 16.12 -45.29
C GLY A 121 8.78 15.79 -45.69
N LYS A 122 8.62 15.04 -46.78
CA LYS A 122 7.34 14.76 -47.46
C LYS A 122 6.24 14.25 -46.53
N LYS A 123 6.59 13.38 -45.56
CA LYS A 123 5.65 12.80 -44.58
C LYS A 123 5.17 13.79 -43.49
N SER A 124 5.74 14.99 -43.40
CA SER A 124 5.38 15.97 -42.36
C SER A 124 5.31 17.42 -42.86
N SER A 125 5.06 17.62 -44.15
CA SER A 125 5.01 18.94 -44.83
C SER A 125 4.04 19.93 -44.17
N ALA A 126 2.87 19.45 -43.74
CA ALA A 126 1.87 20.27 -43.07
C ALA A 126 2.08 20.39 -41.55
N ARG A 127 3.18 19.84 -41.00
CA ARG A 127 3.55 19.85 -39.57
C ARG A 127 2.43 19.38 -38.61
N GLY A 128 1.48 18.58 -39.11
CA GLY A 128 0.32 18.09 -38.35
C GLY A 128 -0.92 19.01 -38.38
N TYR A 129 -0.89 20.12 -39.13
CA TYR A 129 -2.03 21.01 -39.32
C TYR A 129 -2.78 20.69 -40.62
N ARG A 130 -4.11 20.83 -40.60
CA ARG A 130 -4.94 20.74 -41.81
C ARG A 130 -5.11 22.14 -42.40
N PHE A 131 -5.04 22.25 -43.73
CA PHE A 131 -5.19 23.51 -44.47
C PHE A 131 -6.52 24.23 -44.17
N LYS A 132 -6.50 25.57 -44.24
CA LYS A 132 -7.66 26.49 -44.13
C LYS A 132 -8.46 26.41 -42.82
N ARG A 133 -7.85 25.97 -41.71
CA ARG A 133 -8.47 26.01 -40.36
C ARG A 133 -7.84 27.09 -39.49
N GLN A 134 -8.60 27.64 -38.53
CA GLN A 134 -8.09 28.58 -37.52
C GLN A 134 -6.80 28.07 -36.83
N LYS A 135 -6.73 26.76 -36.54
CA LYS A 135 -5.55 26.10 -35.96
C LYS A 135 -4.27 26.19 -36.81
N HIS A 136 -4.38 26.40 -38.12
CA HIS A 136 -3.22 26.54 -39.03
C HIS A 136 -2.64 27.95 -39.01
N ARG A 137 -3.44 28.97 -38.69
CA ARG A 137 -3.05 30.39 -38.81
C ARG A 137 -2.24 30.91 -37.61
N GLY A 138 -1.85 30.05 -36.68
CA GLY A 138 -1.15 30.46 -35.45
C GLY A 138 -1.99 31.31 -34.50
N SER A 139 -3.27 31.58 -34.81
CA SER A 139 -4.19 32.27 -33.92
C SER A 139 -4.36 31.49 -32.62
N LYS A 140 -4.56 32.21 -31.50
CA LYS A 140 -4.79 31.62 -30.18
C LYS A 140 -5.84 30.50 -30.31
N ALA A 141 -5.47 29.30 -29.90
CA ALA A 141 -6.40 28.19 -29.88
C ALA A 141 -7.58 28.55 -28.97
N ASN A 142 -8.79 28.15 -29.36
CA ASN A 142 -9.95 28.27 -28.50
C ASN A 142 -9.62 27.68 -27.13
N SER A 143 -10.02 28.38 -26.06
CA SER A 143 -9.83 27.86 -24.70
C SER A 143 -10.48 26.48 -24.59
N ARG A 144 -9.94 25.60 -23.74
CA ARG A 144 -10.48 24.25 -23.56
C ARG A 144 -11.95 24.24 -23.15
N THR A 145 -12.42 25.35 -22.59
CA THR A 145 -13.78 25.58 -22.10
C THR A 145 -14.66 26.34 -23.09
N PHE A 146 -14.17 26.68 -24.29
CA PHE A 146 -14.95 27.40 -25.29
C PHE A 146 -15.79 26.45 -26.15
N GLU A 147 -17.11 26.64 -26.11
CA GLU A 147 -18.11 25.80 -26.80
C GLU A 147 -18.70 26.47 -28.05
N GLY A 148 -17.91 27.28 -28.76
CA GLY A 148 -18.35 27.89 -30.02
C GLY A 148 -19.27 29.10 -29.89
N GLY A 149 -19.30 29.75 -28.72
CA GLY A 149 -20.12 30.94 -28.44
C GLY A 149 -21.29 30.69 -27.49
N GLN A 150 -21.64 29.43 -27.24
CA GLN A 150 -22.62 29.07 -26.22
C GLN A 150 -22.09 29.36 -24.80
N THR A 151 -22.99 29.61 -23.83
CA THR A 151 -22.62 29.69 -22.41
C THR A 151 -21.92 28.39 -22.00
N PRO A 152 -20.68 28.38 -21.53
CA PRO A 152 -19.94 27.12 -21.36
C PRO A 152 -20.52 26.26 -20.23
N LEU A 153 -20.35 24.94 -20.32
CA LEU A 153 -20.94 23.96 -19.39
C LEU A 153 -20.70 24.29 -17.91
N PHE A 154 -19.48 24.72 -17.55
CA PHE A 154 -19.13 25.06 -16.16
C PHE A 154 -19.85 26.30 -15.61
N LYS A 155 -20.44 27.13 -16.48
CA LYS A 155 -21.33 28.23 -16.09
C LYS A 155 -22.81 27.81 -16.06
N ARG A 156 -23.20 26.81 -16.87
CA ARG A 156 -24.59 26.30 -16.89
C ARG A 156 -24.92 25.50 -15.62
N LEU A 157 -23.94 24.74 -15.11
CA LEU A 157 -24.11 23.96 -13.89
C LEU A 157 -24.11 24.87 -12.66
N PRO A 158 -25.04 24.69 -11.69
CA PRO A 158 -25.02 25.41 -10.43
C PRO A 158 -23.76 25.05 -9.63
N LYS A 159 -23.32 25.97 -8.77
CA LYS A 159 -22.21 25.71 -7.83
C LYS A 159 -22.72 24.84 -6.69
N TRP A 160 -22.18 23.63 -6.56
CA TRP A 160 -22.50 22.72 -5.46
C TRP A 160 -21.80 23.13 -4.15
N PRO A 161 -22.52 23.23 -3.02
CA PRO A 161 -21.93 23.60 -1.73
C PRO A 161 -20.92 22.56 -1.22
N GLU A 162 -21.04 21.29 -1.62
CA GLU A 162 -20.15 20.18 -1.25
C GLU A 162 -18.70 20.45 -1.68
N ALA A 163 -18.51 21.17 -2.79
CA ALA A 163 -17.18 21.52 -3.28
C ALA A 163 -16.43 22.44 -2.29
N TRP A 164 -17.16 23.32 -1.61
CA TRP A 164 -16.59 24.20 -0.59
C TRP A 164 -16.26 23.44 0.69
N LEU A 165 -17.21 22.64 1.18
CA LEU A 165 -17.08 21.85 2.41
C LEU A 165 -15.92 20.84 2.33
N SER A 166 -15.71 20.24 1.15
CA SER A 166 -14.62 19.29 0.91
C SER A 166 -13.23 19.88 1.20
N ARG A 167 -13.02 21.17 0.95
CA ARG A 167 -11.73 21.86 1.21
C ARG A 167 -11.41 21.99 2.70
N GLN A 168 -12.43 22.09 3.54
CA GLN A 168 -12.28 22.25 4.99
C GLN A 168 -12.09 20.92 5.71
N ARG A 169 -12.39 19.78 5.06
CA ARG A 169 -12.35 18.47 5.69
C ARG A 169 -10.93 18.10 6.14
N LYS A 170 -10.79 17.80 7.43
CA LYS A 170 -9.57 17.26 8.03
C LYS A 170 -9.47 15.78 7.69
N THR A 171 -8.83 15.43 6.57
CA THR A 171 -8.56 14.04 6.20
C THR A 171 -7.40 13.46 6.99
N LEU A 172 -7.64 12.33 7.65
CA LEU A 172 -6.61 11.49 8.26
C LEU A 172 -6.06 10.52 7.22
N ASP A 173 -4.80 10.10 7.37
CA ASP A 173 -4.21 9.10 6.49
C ASP A 173 -4.69 7.69 6.92
N PRO A 174 -5.27 6.90 6.01
CA PRO A 174 -5.80 5.59 6.34
C PRO A 174 -4.67 4.56 6.52
N LEU A 175 -4.76 3.76 7.57
CA LEU A 175 -3.90 2.62 7.84
C LEU A 175 -4.72 1.35 8.05
N ASN A 176 -4.54 0.39 7.16
CA ASN A 176 -5.19 -0.92 7.26
C ASN A 176 -4.43 -1.85 8.21
N LEU A 177 -5.15 -2.66 9.00
CA LEU A 177 -4.55 -3.67 9.88
C LEU A 177 -3.68 -4.70 9.13
N SER A 178 -4.04 -5.06 7.90
CA SER A 178 -3.24 -5.97 7.05
C SER A 178 -1.85 -5.41 6.76
N LYS A 179 -1.77 -4.09 6.51
CA LYS A 179 -0.50 -3.40 6.31
C LYS A 179 0.29 -3.33 7.60
N LEU A 180 -0.38 -3.02 8.72
CA LEU A 180 0.28 -2.95 10.02
C LEU A 180 0.90 -4.31 10.41
N ARG A 181 0.15 -5.41 10.20
CA ARG A 181 0.62 -6.78 10.37
C ARG A 181 1.88 -7.06 9.55
N TYR A 182 1.86 -6.76 8.24
CA TYR A 182 3.01 -6.96 7.37
C TYR A 182 4.28 -6.25 7.88
N PHE A 183 4.15 -5.05 8.45
CA PHE A 183 5.31 -4.32 8.98
C PHE A 183 5.85 -4.92 10.29
N ILE A 184 4.98 -5.50 11.12
CA ILE A 184 5.38 -6.25 12.32
C ILE A 184 6.12 -7.53 11.92
N GLU A 185 5.56 -8.31 10.99
CA GLU A 185 6.19 -9.55 10.49
C GLU A 185 7.56 -9.30 9.85
N ARG A 186 7.75 -8.14 9.23
CA ARG A 186 9.03 -7.71 8.67
C ARG A 186 10.02 -7.18 9.72
N GLY A 187 9.64 -7.13 11.00
CA GLY A 187 10.47 -6.59 12.08
C GLY A 187 10.75 -5.09 11.96
N ARG A 188 9.89 -4.34 11.25
CA ARG A 188 10.04 -2.88 11.09
C ARG A 188 9.31 -2.09 12.17
N LEU A 189 8.37 -2.74 12.85
CA LEU A 189 7.62 -2.20 13.98
C LEU A 189 7.77 -3.16 15.15
N ASP A 190 8.29 -2.66 16.25
CA ASP A 190 8.43 -3.42 17.49
C ASP A 190 7.12 -3.37 18.27
N THR A 191 6.61 -4.54 18.65
CA THR A 191 5.35 -4.69 19.41
C THR A 191 5.55 -4.59 20.92
N ARG A 192 6.81 -4.57 21.39
CA ARG A 192 7.15 -4.45 22.82
C ARG A 192 6.83 -3.07 23.37
N PHE A 193 6.87 -2.04 22.52
CA PHE A 193 6.62 -0.65 22.87
C PHE A 193 5.31 -0.17 22.25
N PRO A 194 4.67 0.89 22.79
CA PRO A 194 3.50 1.50 22.17
C PRO A 194 3.85 2.07 20.78
N ILE A 195 3.10 1.65 19.76
CA ILE A 195 3.28 2.09 18.37
C ILE A 195 2.64 3.47 18.21
N THR A 196 3.45 4.51 18.33
CA THR A 196 3.07 5.90 18.09
C THR A 196 3.04 6.26 16.59
N GLN A 197 2.41 7.40 16.28
CA GLN A 197 2.39 7.96 14.92
C GLN A 197 3.80 8.26 14.37
N ARG A 198 4.79 8.48 15.25
CA ARG A 198 6.20 8.67 14.88
C ARG A 198 6.82 7.37 14.39
N HIS A 199 6.61 6.26 15.11
CA HIS A 199 7.10 4.94 14.66
C HIS A 199 6.49 4.53 13.31
N LEU A 200 5.22 4.85 13.07
CA LEU A 200 4.58 4.63 11.77
C LEU A 200 5.18 5.47 10.64
N TYR A 201 5.64 6.68 10.96
CA TYR A 201 6.32 7.58 10.01
C TYR A 201 7.75 7.12 9.72
N ASP A 202 8.52 6.79 10.76
CA ASP A 202 9.92 6.39 10.67
C ASP A 202 10.08 5.04 9.96
N SER A 203 9.18 4.10 10.24
CA SER A 203 9.06 2.85 9.48
C SER A 203 8.59 3.06 8.04
N LYS A 204 8.22 4.28 7.62
CA LYS A 204 7.63 4.58 6.31
C LYS A 204 6.37 3.75 6.02
N CYS A 205 5.66 3.33 7.06
CA CYS A 205 4.36 2.66 6.90
C CYS A 205 3.33 3.66 6.36
N VAL A 206 3.30 4.88 6.89
CA VAL A 206 2.39 5.96 6.48
C VAL A 206 3.16 7.29 6.40
N LYS A 207 2.71 8.22 5.55
CA LYS A 207 3.34 9.55 5.41
C LYS A 207 2.97 10.54 6.51
N VAL A 208 1.85 10.32 7.21
CA VAL A 208 1.30 11.07 8.34
C VAL A 208 1.29 12.60 8.12
N LYS A 209 0.24 13.11 7.48
CA LYS A 209 0.04 14.55 7.23
C LYS A 209 -0.71 15.26 8.33
N ARG A 210 -1.85 14.70 8.75
CA ARG A 210 -2.76 15.29 9.75
C ARG A 210 -3.07 14.35 10.92
N GLY A 211 -2.56 13.13 10.84
CA GLY A 211 -2.83 12.03 11.76
C GLY A 211 -3.14 10.76 10.99
N VAL A 212 -3.22 9.65 11.71
CA VAL A 212 -3.50 8.32 11.15
C VAL A 212 -4.85 7.83 11.66
N GLN A 213 -5.66 7.26 10.78
CA GLN A 213 -6.88 6.55 11.13
C GLN A 213 -6.73 5.05 10.84
N LEU A 214 -7.06 4.21 11.83
CA LEU A 214 -7.05 2.77 11.68
C LEU A 214 -8.33 2.25 11.02
N PHE A 215 -8.14 1.38 10.04
CA PHE A 215 -9.19 0.71 9.28
C PHE A 215 -8.99 -0.80 9.34
N ASN A 216 -10.09 -1.53 9.43
CA ASN A 216 -10.12 -2.97 9.24
C ASN A 216 -10.99 -3.27 8.03
N VAL A 217 -10.35 -3.72 6.96
CA VAL A 217 -11.01 -4.06 5.70
C VAL A 217 -11.21 -5.57 5.68
N ASN A 218 -12.45 -6.00 5.46
CA ASN A 218 -12.86 -7.41 5.37
C ASN A 218 -12.58 -8.23 6.65
N ASP A 219 -12.80 -7.64 7.83
CA ASP A 219 -12.64 -8.29 9.15
C ASP A 219 -11.34 -9.11 9.27
N TYR A 220 -10.24 -8.48 8.85
CA TYR A 220 -8.95 -9.14 8.73
C TYR A 220 -8.45 -9.63 10.10
N PRO A 221 -8.02 -10.91 10.22
CA PRO A 221 -7.54 -11.45 11.49
C PRO A 221 -6.18 -10.85 11.83
N PHE A 222 -6.13 -10.21 13.00
CA PHE A 222 -4.93 -9.61 13.55
C PHE A 222 -4.51 -10.42 14.79
N PRO A 223 -3.38 -11.15 14.78
CA PRO A 223 -2.99 -12.03 15.89
C PRO A 223 -2.00 -11.41 16.89
N TYR A 224 -1.53 -10.19 16.66
CA TYR A 224 -0.47 -9.57 17.46
C TYR A 224 -1.05 -8.71 18.58
N LYS A 225 -0.56 -8.87 19.81
CA LYS A 225 -0.85 -7.94 20.90
C LYS A 225 -0.06 -6.65 20.68
N ILE A 226 -0.77 -5.54 20.44
CA ILE A 226 -0.16 -4.23 20.23
C ILE A 226 -0.86 -3.17 21.09
N HIS A 227 -0.09 -2.17 21.49
CA HIS A 227 -0.59 -0.92 22.04
C HIS A 227 -0.32 0.16 21.00
N ILE A 228 -1.34 0.84 20.49
CA ILE A 228 -1.19 1.75 19.35
C ILE A 228 -1.79 3.13 19.65
N GLU A 229 -1.04 4.19 19.30
CA GLU A 229 -1.46 5.58 19.47
C GLU A 229 -1.73 6.23 18.11
N VAL A 230 -3.00 6.54 17.84
CA VAL A 230 -3.48 7.06 16.54
C VAL A 230 -4.41 8.25 16.74
N ALA A 231 -4.78 8.93 15.66
CA ALA A 231 -5.70 10.08 15.73
C ALA A 231 -7.18 9.63 15.67
N GLY A 232 -7.45 8.43 15.16
CA GLY A 232 -8.79 7.87 15.07
C GLY A 232 -8.76 6.38 14.73
N SER A 233 -9.87 5.70 14.96
CA SER A 233 -10.03 4.27 14.64
C SER A 233 -11.48 3.94 14.35
N ASP A 234 -11.68 2.93 13.51
CA ASP A 234 -12.98 2.31 13.28
C ASP A 234 -13.31 1.27 14.36
N GLN A 235 -14.60 1.01 14.59
CA GLN A 235 -15.07 0.04 15.60
C GLN A 235 -14.52 -1.36 15.36
N SER A 236 -14.61 -1.85 14.12
CA SER A 236 -14.09 -3.16 13.71
C SER A 236 -12.59 -3.32 13.97
N SER A 237 -11.82 -2.22 13.93
CA SER A 237 -10.39 -2.22 14.24
C SER A 237 -10.14 -2.30 15.74
N ILE A 238 -10.92 -1.55 16.52
CA ILE A 238 -10.86 -1.54 17.99
C ILE A 238 -11.16 -2.94 18.50
N ASP A 239 -12.23 -3.55 18.02
CA ASP A 239 -12.68 -4.88 18.47
C ASP A 239 -11.66 -5.97 18.09
N ALA A 240 -11.05 -5.88 16.91
CA ALA A 240 -10.02 -6.83 16.47
C ALA A 240 -8.76 -6.74 17.34
N ILE A 241 -8.30 -5.53 17.68
CA ILE A 241 -7.11 -5.34 18.53
C ILE A 241 -7.41 -5.75 19.97
N LYS A 242 -8.60 -5.41 20.49
CA LYS A 242 -9.03 -5.80 21.84
C LYS A 242 -9.20 -7.30 22.00
N ARG A 243 -9.69 -8.01 20.98
CA ARG A 243 -9.81 -9.48 20.99
C ARG A 243 -8.49 -10.20 21.27
N VAL A 244 -7.37 -9.61 20.87
CA VAL A 244 -6.02 -10.13 21.12
C VAL A 244 -5.45 -9.67 22.48
N GLY A 245 -6.15 -8.77 23.17
CA GLY A 245 -5.69 -8.10 24.39
C GLY A 245 -4.77 -6.91 24.15
N GLY A 246 -4.81 -6.31 22.95
CA GLY A 246 -4.17 -5.02 22.67
C GLY A 246 -4.99 -3.83 23.14
N SER A 247 -4.41 -2.62 23.06
CA SER A 247 -5.13 -1.37 23.36
C SER A 247 -4.97 -0.33 22.26
N VAL A 248 -6.03 0.45 22.03
CA VAL A 248 -6.03 1.57 21.09
C VAL A 248 -6.18 2.86 21.88
N THR A 249 -5.17 3.70 21.78
CA THR A 249 -5.15 5.03 22.37
C THR A 249 -5.32 6.07 21.27
N ILE A 250 -6.30 6.94 21.43
CA ILE A 250 -6.57 8.07 20.54
C ILE A 250 -5.97 9.33 21.15
N VAL A 251 -4.99 9.89 20.46
CA VAL A 251 -4.27 11.08 20.91
C VAL A 251 -4.61 12.25 20.00
N TYR A 252 -5.06 13.35 20.60
CA TYR A 252 -5.29 14.59 19.87
C TYR A 252 -3.99 15.38 19.67
N TYR A 253 -3.59 15.54 18.41
CA TYR A 253 -2.51 16.43 18.02
C TYR A 253 -3.02 17.55 17.12
N ASP A 254 -2.71 18.79 17.47
CA ASP A 254 -2.80 19.90 16.51
C ASP A 254 -1.70 19.75 15.43
N ARG A 255 -1.82 20.43 14.29
CA ARG A 255 -0.88 20.32 13.16
C ARG A 255 0.57 20.62 13.55
N VAL A 256 0.79 21.63 14.38
CA VAL A 256 2.14 22.02 14.82
C VAL A 256 2.71 20.98 15.79
N ASN A 257 1.89 20.51 16.74
CA ASN A 257 2.26 19.48 17.70
C ASN A 257 2.52 18.13 17.03
N LEU A 258 1.70 17.74 16.04
CA LEU A 258 1.94 16.54 15.25
C LEU A 258 3.28 16.61 14.53
N ARG A 259 3.60 17.77 13.93
CA ARG A 259 4.89 17.97 13.25
C ARG A 259 6.05 17.88 14.25
N ALA A 260 5.90 18.41 15.45
CA ALA A 260 6.89 18.31 16.52
C ALA A 260 7.07 16.85 16.99
N HIS A 261 5.98 16.11 17.17
CA HIS A 261 6.02 14.68 17.51
C HIS A 261 6.70 13.84 16.41
N LEU A 262 6.40 14.10 15.13
CA LEU A 262 7.01 13.38 14.00
C LEU A 262 8.48 13.75 13.76
N LYS A 263 8.83 15.03 13.93
CA LYS A 263 10.15 15.58 13.58
C LYS A 263 10.65 16.51 14.68
N PRO A 264 10.98 15.96 15.86
CA PRO A 264 11.39 16.77 17.01
C PRO A 264 12.68 17.55 16.72
N TYR A 265 13.62 16.98 15.96
CA TYR A 265 14.87 17.63 15.55
C TYR A 265 14.70 18.94 14.74
N LYS A 266 13.48 19.29 14.30
CA LYS A 266 13.20 20.56 13.61
C LYS A 266 12.79 21.68 14.56
N PHE A 267 12.62 21.38 15.84
CA PHE A 267 12.15 22.32 16.85
C PHE A 267 13.21 22.41 17.94
N GLU A 268 13.69 23.62 18.21
CA GLU A 268 14.60 23.89 19.33
C GLU A 268 13.83 23.81 20.66
N VAL A 269 12.64 24.42 20.70
CA VAL A 269 11.70 24.34 21.82
C VAL A 269 10.42 23.67 21.36
N LEU A 270 9.95 22.69 22.13
CA LEU A 270 8.71 21.98 21.81
C LEU A 270 7.49 22.87 22.08
N PRO A 271 6.54 22.96 21.12
CA PRO A 271 5.31 23.71 21.29
C PRO A 271 4.41 23.07 22.36
N ARG A 272 3.63 23.91 23.06
CA ARG A 272 2.60 23.44 23.98
C ARG A 272 1.43 22.81 23.22
N THR A 273 0.82 21.79 23.81
CA THR A 273 -0.38 21.15 23.26
C THR A 273 -1.59 22.08 23.31
N ALA A 274 -2.32 22.19 22.20
CA ALA A 274 -3.52 23.02 22.11
C ALA A 274 -4.75 22.24 22.57
N ARG A 275 -5.75 22.95 23.10
CA ARG A 275 -7.07 22.37 23.41
C ARG A 275 -7.84 22.09 22.09
N PRO A 276 -8.57 20.97 21.99
CA PRO A 276 -9.41 20.69 20.83
C PRO A 276 -10.62 21.63 20.73
N SER A 277 -11.20 21.72 19.53
CA SER A 277 -12.49 22.39 19.30
C SER A 277 -13.65 21.57 19.87
N ILE A 278 -14.81 22.21 20.10
CA ILE A 278 -16.01 21.54 20.63
C ILE A 278 -16.40 20.27 19.84
N ASP A 279 -16.46 20.36 18.50
CA ASP A 279 -16.75 19.20 17.64
C ASP A 279 -15.75 18.06 17.81
N MET A 280 -14.48 18.41 18.07
CA MET A 280 -13.42 17.44 18.27
C MET A 280 -13.52 16.81 19.67
N VAL A 281 -13.89 17.57 20.70
CA VAL A 281 -14.19 17.03 22.04
C VAL A 281 -15.30 15.99 21.93
N HIS A 282 -16.40 16.30 21.23
CA HIS A 282 -17.49 15.36 21.03
C HIS A 282 -17.02 14.08 20.31
N TYR A 283 -16.18 14.21 19.28
CA TYR A 283 -15.57 13.07 18.60
C TYR A 283 -14.68 12.23 19.53
N LEU A 284 -13.86 12.87 20.35
CA LEU A 284 -12.94 12.21 21.28
C LEU A 284 -13.71 11.45 22.38
N GLU A 285 -14.72 12.07 22.99
CA GLU A 285 -15.56 11.39 23.98
C GLU A 285 -16.41 10.28 23.36
N LYS A 286 -16.88 10.44 22.12
CA LYS A 286 -17.50 9.35 21.35
C LYS A 286 -16.57 8.15 21.18
N MET A 287 -15.28 8.38 20.98
CA MET A 287 -14.31 7.29 20.90
C MET A 287 -14.00 6.67 22.27
N ARG A 288 -14.05 7.46 23.34
CA ARG A 288 -13.96 6.94 24.71
C ARG A 288 -15.13 6.00 25.00
N ALA A 289 -16.35 6.35 24.59
CA ALA A 289 -17.53 5.50 24.71
C ALA A 289 -17.43 4.18 23.91
N ARG A 290 -16.68 4.16 22.80
CA ARG A 290 -16.32 2.93 22.05
C ARG A 290 -15.28 2.06 22.77
N GLY A 291 -14.81 2.52 23.93
CA GLY A 291 -13.82 1.88 24.78
C GLY A 291 -12.38 2.07 24.29
N CYS A 292 -12.07 3.16 23.59
CA CYS A 292 -10.68 3.56 23.36
C CYS A 292 -10.16 4.36 24.56
N ASN A 293 -8.85 4.31 24.77
CA ASN A 293 -8.20 5.27 25.66
C ASN A 293 -8.09 6.60 24.90
N VAL A 294 -8.44 7.73 25.51
CA VAL A 294 -8.49 9.02 24.81
C VAL A 294 -7.72 10.07 25.58
N VAL A 295 -6.72 10.66 24.92
CA VAL A 295 -5.74 11.59 25.50
C VAL A 295 -5.81 12.95 24.80
N TYR A 296 -6.21 13.97 25.55
CA TYR A 296 -6.20 15.37 25.13
C TYR A 296 -6.29 16.29 26.36
N ILE A 297 -5.97 17.57 26.18
CA ILE A 297 -6.19 18.58 27.23
C ILE A 297 -7.68 18.89 27.27
N LYS A 298 -8.36 18.44 28.33
CA LYS A 298 -9.78 18.74 28.55
C LYS A 298 -10.00 20.25 28.71
N PRO A 299 -11.03 20.83 28.09
CA PRO A 299 -11.41 22.21 28.34
C PRO A 299 -11.99 22.36 29.76
N MET A 300 -11.91 23.56 30.32
CA MET A 300 -12.33 23.81 31.71
C MET A 300 -13.79 23.49 31.99
N TRP A 301 -14.68 23.72 31.01
CA TRP A 301 -16.11 23.43 31.17
C TRP A 301 -16.35 21.93 31.34
N LEU A 302 -15.68 21.08 30.55
CA LEU A 302 -15.80 19.63 30.63
C LEU A 302 -15.27 19.09 31.97
N LEU A 303 -14.16 19.66 32.47
CA LEU A 303 -13.63 19.30 33.78
C LEU A 303 -14.62 19.61 34.91
N LYS A 304 -15.27 20.79 34.85
CA LYS A 304 -16.28 21.18 35.83
C LYS A 304 -17.51 20.26 35.78
N GLU A 305 -17.95 19.89 34.58
CA GLU A 305 -19.05 18.93 34.39
C GLU A 305 -18.70 17.55 34.94
N GLU A 306 -17.51 17.03 34.64
CA GLU A 306 -17.04 15.75 35.19
C GLU A 306 -16.97 15.77 36.72
N GLN A 307 -16.50 16.88 37.32
CA GLN A 307 -16.45 17.06 38.77
C GLN A 307 -17.86 17.11 39.38
N ALA A 308 -18.79 17.82 38.74
CA ALA A 308 -20.18 17.88 39.18
C ALA A 308 -20.84 16.50 39.13
N ILE A 309 -20.70 15.78 38.01
CA ILE A 309 -21.22 14.42 37.86
C ILE A 309 -20.57 13.46 38.87
N ALA A 310 -19.27 13.56 39.11
CA ALA A 310 -18.58 12.72 40.08
C ALA A 310 -19.03 12.98 41.52
N ALA A 311 -19.25 14.26 41.89
CA ALA A 311 -19.80 14.62 43.18
C ALA A 311 -21.22 14.06 43.36
N GLU A 312 -22.08 14.21 42.35
CA GLU A 312 -23.44 13.66 42.35
C GLU A 312 -23.45 12.13 42.45
N MET A 313 -22.56 11.44 41.74
CA MET A 313 -22.43 9.99 41.83
C MET A 313 -21.95 9.53 43.21
N ALA A 314 -21.01 10.27 43.83
CA ALA A 314 -20.53 9.98 45.18
C ALA A 314 -21.60 10.22 46.25
N GLU A 315 -22.41 11.28 46.10
CA GLU A 315 -23.58 11.55 46.93
C GLU A 315 -24.61 10.42 46.80
N LEU A 316 -24.88 9.95 45.56
CA LEU A 316 -25.75 8.80 45.33
C LEU A 316 -25.22 7.52 45.98
N GLU A 317 -23.93 7.23 45.83
CA GLU A 317 -23.31 6.07 46.48
C GLU A 317 -23.44 6.18 48.01
N ALA A 318 -23.18 7.35 48.59
CA ALA A 318 -23.36 7.60 50.02
C ALA A 318 -24.83 7.42 50.46
N GLU A 319 -25.79 7.99 49.71
CA GLU A 319 -27.23 7.85 49.94
C GLU A 319 -27.66 6.37 49.86
N THR A 320 -27.16 5.60 48.88
CA THR A 320 -27.46 4.16 48.77
C THR A 320 -26.90 3.35 49.93
N LEU A 321 -25.72 3.70 50.43
CA LEU A 321 -25.15 3.08 51.62
C LEU A 321 -25.98 3.40 52.86
N THR A 322 -26.37 4.67 53.07
CA THR A 322 -27.24 5.06 54.20
C THR A 322 -28.67 4.53 54.10
N SER A 323 -29.24 4.39 52.89
CA SER A 323 -30.59 3.83 52.69
C SER A 323 -30.60 2.30 52.70
N SER A 324 -29.44 1.65 52.60
CA SER A 324 -29.31 0.22 52.95
C SER A 324 -29.36 -0.02 54.46
N GLU A 325 -29.25 1.04 55.28
CA GLU A 325 -29.29 0.99 56.74
C GLU A 325 -30.60 1.51 57.34
N LEU A 326 -31.62 1.87 56.54
CA LEU A 326 -32.89 2.39 57.05
C LEU A 326 -34.11 1.61 56.56
N ASP A 327 -34.89 1.20 57.57
CA ASP A 327 -36.25 0.66 57.64
C ASP A 327 -36.49 -0.81 57.23
N PRO A 328 -36.50 -1.76 58.20
CA PRO A 328 -36.82 -3.18 57.95
C PRO A 328 -38.27 -3.44 57.54
N ASP A 329 -39.14 -2.43 57.57
CA ASP A 329 -40.59 -2.53 57.34
C ASP A 329 -41.06 -1.92 56.00
N GLU A 330 -40.17 -1.35 55.16
CA GLU A 330 -40.56 -0.81 53.84
C GLU A 330 -40.84 -1.92 52.81
N SER A 331 -42.01 -1.88 52.17
CA SER A 331 -42.36 -2.84 51.13
C SER A 331 -41.52 -2.61 49.86
N ALA A 332 -41.08 -3.69 49.20
CA ALA A 332 -40.19 -3.60 48.03
C ALA A 332 -40.74 -2.70 46.89
N THR A 333 -42.06 -2.67 46.73
CA THR A 333 -42.77 -1.83 45.75
C THR A 333 -42.70 -0.34 46.06
N GLU A 334 -42.77 0.06 47.33
CA GLU A 334 -42.68 1.47 47.74
C GLU A 334 -41.25 1.98 47.57
N ARG A 335 -40.27 1.12 47.86
CA ARG A 335 -38.85 1.40 47.63
C ARG A 335 -38.55 1.62 46.15
N GLU A 336 -39.07 0.77 45.26
CA GLU A 336 -38.93 0.94 43.81
C GLU A 336 -39.60 2.23 43.30
N GLN A 337 -40.82 2.54 43.76
CA GLN A 337 -41.53 3.76 43.37
C GLN A 337 -40.82 5.03 43.83
N ARG A 338 -40.25 5.02 45.04
CA ARG A 338 -39.45 6.12 45.60
C ARG A 338 -38.17 6.35 44.78
N LEU A 339 -37.45 5.29 44.44
CA LEU A 339 -36.24 5.36 43.61
C LEU A 339 -36.56 5.87 42.19
N VAL A 340 -37.64 5.37 41.56
CA VAL A 340 -38.08 5.84 40.23
C VAL A 340 -38.51 7.30 40.25
N LYS A 341 -39.16 7.75 41.33
CA LYS A 341 -39.57 9.15 41.51
C LYS A 341 -38.36 10.09 41.66
N LEU A 342 -37.41 9.74 42.53
CA LEU A 342 -36.16 10.49 42.70
C LEU A 342 -35.36 10.56 41.39
N TYR A 343 -35.29 9.45 40.64
CA TYR A 343 -34.63 9.41 39.33
C TYR A 343 -35.32 10.32 38.29
N ARG A 344 -36.66 10.34 38.24
CA ARG A 344 -37.44 11.21 37.34
C ARG A 344 -37.33 12.70 37.67
N GLU A 345 -37.46 13.06 38.94
CA GLU A 345 -37.31 14.45 39.38
C GLU A 345 -35.89 14.97 39.09
N ARG A 346 -34.89 14.10 39.18
CA ARG A 346 -33.49 14.42 38.88
C ARG A 346 -33.26 14.58 37.37
N LEU A 347 -33.79 13.69 36.52
CA LEU A 347 -33.76 13.87 35.05
C LEU A 347 -34.37 15.20 34.59
N LEU A 348 -35.43 15.66 35.26
CA LEU A 348 -36.09 16.94 34.95
C LEU A 348 -35.26 18.16 35.36
N ARG A 349 -34.43 18.08 36.40
CA ARG A 349 -33.49 19.16 36.78
C ARG A 349 -32.31 19.28 35.81
N PHE A 350 -31.86 18.16 35.24
CA PHE A 350 -30.66 18.11 34.41
C PHE A 350 -30.93 18.04 32.89
N GLY A 351 -32.19 17.88 32.48
CA GLY A 351 -32.61 17.73 31.09
C GLY A 351 -32.61 19.00 30.21
N ARG A 352 -32.06 20.13 30.67
CA ARG A 352 -31.84 21.30 29.81
C ARG A 352 -30.36 21.51 29.50
N PRO A 353 -29.82 20.87 28.45
CA PRO A 353 -28.62 21.36 27.81
C PRO A 353 -29.02 22.52 26.89
N TYR A 354 -28.73 23.76 27.30
CA TYR A 354 -28.69 24.97 26.46
C TYR A 354 -29.98 25.34 25.69
N GLU A 355 -30.68 26.39 26.14
CA GLU A 355 -31.45 27.26 25.23
C GLU A 355 -30.52 28.19 24.47
#